data_AF-A0A2E3N8D2-F1
#
_entry.id   AF-A0A2E3N8D2-F1
#
_cell.length_a   1.000
_cell.length_b   1.000
_cell.length_c   1.000
_cell.angle_alpha   90.00
_cell.angle_beta   90.00
_cell.angle_gamma   90.00
#
_symmetry.space_group_name_H-M   'P 1'
#
loop_
_entity.id
_entity.type
_entity.pdbx_description
1 polymer ?
#
loop_
_entity_poly.entity_id
_entity_poly.type
_entity_poly.pdbx_seq_one_letter_code
_entity_poly.pdbx_strand_id
1 'polypeptide(L)'
;QGGKPAEAEPVLLGITKASLETESFISAASFQDTTRVLTEAATLGKVDYLNGFKENVIMGHLIPAGTGFDTHRDVDIEFTVEEPEPQVEEEEPQVDLETA
;
A
#
# COMPACT_ATOMS: atom_id res chain seq x y z
N GLN A 1 -17.82 2.80 -34.79
CA GLN A 1 -18.61 1.73 -34.13
C GLN A 1 -19.26 0.90 -35.23
N GLY A 2 -19.04 -0.41 -35.27
CA GLY A 2 -19.54 -1.27 -36.37
C GLY A 2 -18.63 -2.42 -36.83
N GLY A 3 -17.57 -2.77 -36.07
CA GLY A 3 -16.73 -3.95 -36.35
C GLY A 3 -17.32 -5.23 -35.75
N LYS A 4 -16.86 -6.40 -36.21
CA LYS A 4 -17.14 -7.68 -35.52
C LYS A 4 -16.56 -7.62 -34.10
N PRO A 5 -17.29 -8.09 -33.08
CA PRO A 5 -16.76 -8.19 -31.72
C PRO A 5 -15.56 -9.15 -31.68
N ALA A 6 -14.64 -8.90 -30.74
CA ALA A 6 -13.53 -9.81 -30.51
C ALA A 6 -14.02 -11.15 -29.96
N GLU A 7 -13.46 -12.24 -30.46
CA GLU A 7 -13.65 -13.59 -29.92
C GLU A 7 -12.46 -13.90 -28.99
N ALA A 8 -12.73 -14.56 -27.86
CA ALA A 8 -11.71 -14.91 -26.87
C ALA A 8 -11.96 -16.29 -26.28
N GLU A 9 -10.87 -16.97 -25.89
CA GLU A 9 -10.91 -18.26 -25.20
C GLU A 9 -10.15 -18.19 -23.86
N PRO A 10 -10.60 -18.88 -22.80
CA PRO A 10 -9.90 -18.90 -21.53
C PRO A 10 -8.60 -19.70 -21.63
N VAL A 11 -7.50 -19.11 -21.14
CA VAL A 11 -6.17 -19.76 -21.10
C VAL A 11 -5.76 -20.03 -19.65
N LEU A 12 -5.34 -21.25 -19.37
CA LEU A 12 -4.80 -21.62 -18.06
C LEU A 12 -3.31 -21.29 -17.99
N LEU A 13 -2.93 -20.45 -17.02
CA LEU A 13 -1.55 -20.06 -16.76
C LEU A 13 -1.10 -20.58 -15.39
N GLY A 14 0.15 -21.05 -15.30
CA GLY A 14 0.76 -21.36 -14.01
C GLY A 14 1.04 -20.10 -13.19
N ILE A 15 1.13 -20.23 -11.87
CA ILE A 15 1.27 -19.10 -10.95
C ILE A 15 2.48 -18.20 -11.28
N THR A 16 3.61 -18.79 -11.66
CA THR A 16 4.83 -18.03 -12.03
C THR A 16 4.59 -17.17 -13.26
N LYS A 17 3.96 -17.74 -14.30
CA LYS A 17 3.68 -17.00 -15.53
C LYS A 17 2.63 -15.92 -15.29
N ALA A 18 1.56 -16.24 -14.57
CA ALA A 18 0.54 -15.26 -14.18
C ALA A 18 1.13 -14.09 -13.37
N SER A 19 2.13 -14.34 -12.52
CA SER A 19 2.76 -13.32 -11.67
C SER A 19 3.71 -12.39 -12.45
N LEU A 20 4.33 -12.90 -13.53
CA LEU A 20 5.21 -12.10 -14.40
C LEU A 20 4.42 -11.25 -15.41
N GLU A 21 3.19 -11.65 -15.75
CA GLU A 21 2.30 -10.95 -16.70
C GLU A 21 1.43 -9.87 -16.02
N THR A 22 1.79 -9.42 -14.80
CA THR A 22 1.09 -8.30 -14.16
C THR A 22 1.36 -6.98 -14.89
N GLU A 23 0.38 -6.08 -14.89
CA GLU A 23 0.47 -4.75 -15.52
C GLU A 23 1.60 -3.89 -14.92
N SER A 24 1.85 -4.07 -13.62
CA SER A 24 2.89 -3.36 -12.88
C SER A 24 4.27 -3.94 -13.19
N PHE A 25 5.09 -3.19 -13.94
CA PHE A 25 6.46 -3.63 -14.18
C PHE A 25 7.31 -3.57 -12.91
N ILE A 26 6.98 -2.70 -11.95
CA ILE A 26 7.67 -2.61 -10.65
C ILE A 26 7.40 -3.88 -9.83
N SER A 27 6.15 -4.33 -9.79
CA SER A 27 5.74 -5.55 -9.09
C SER A 27 6.28 -6.80 -9.78
N ALA A 28 6.25 -6.85 -11.11
CA ALA A 28 6.79 -7.94 -11.90
C ALA A 28 8.31 -8.08 -11.73
N ALA A 29 9.06 -6.97 -11.88
CA ALA A 29 10.52 -6.97 -11.81
C ALA A 29 11.07 -7.35 -10.42
N SER A 30 10.29 -7.11 -9.37
CA SER A 30 10.63 -7.50 -7.99
C SER A 30 10.23 -8.95 -7.65
N PHE A 31 9.61 -9.70 -8.57
CA PHE A 31 9.36 -11.13 -8.38
C PHE A 31 10.53 -11.95 -8.91
N GLN A 32 10.74 -11.94 -10.23
CA GLN A 32 11.82 -12.63 -10.95
C GLN A 32 12.15 -11.89 -12.26
N ASP A 33 13.18 -12.32 -12.99
CA ASP A 33 13.55 -11.80 -14.32
C ASP A 33 13.77 -10.27 -14.41
N THR A 34 14.27 -9.64 -13.33
CA THR A 34 14.35 -8.18 -13.16
C THR A 34 14.93 -7.45 -14.38
N THR A 35 16.07 -7.90 -14.91
CA THR A 35 16.72 -7.26 -16.08
C THR A 35 15.84 -7.30 -17.33
N ARG A 36 15.17 -8.43 -17.59
CA ARG A 36 14.30 -8.59 -18.75
C ARG A 36 13.08 -7.67 -18.63
N VAL A 37 12.40 -7.71 -17.48
CA VAL A 37 11.19 -6.92 -17.23
C VAL A 37 11.48 -5.41 -17.35
N LEU A 38 12.56 -4.92 -16.74
CA LEU A 38 12.92 -3.50 -16.82
C LEU A 38 13.32 -3.07 -18.23
N THR A 39 14.00 -3.93 -18.99
CA THR A 39 14.39 -3.64 -20.38
C THR A 39 13.16 -3.51 -21.28
N GLU A 40 12.20 -4.44 -21.17
CA GLU A 40 10.95 -4.41 -21.92
C GLU A 40 10.13 -3.16 -21.58
N ALA A 41 9.99 -2.86 -20.28
CA ALA A 41 9.26 -1.67 -19.82
C ALA A 41 9.89 -0.36 -20.34
N ALA A 42 11.22 -0.25 -20.29
CA ALA A 42 11.95 0.91 -20.79
C ALA A 42 11.81 1.06 -22.32
N THR A 43 11.88 -0.04 -23.07
CA THR A 43 11.76 -0.03 -24.54
C THR A 43 10.35 0.36 -24.98
N LEU A 44 9.33 -0.08 -24.24
CA LEU A 44 7.93 0.24 -24.52
C LEU A 44 7.47 1.58 -23.92
N GLY A 45 8.30 2.23 -23.09
CA GLY A 45 7.92 3.44 -22.37
C GLY A 45 6.75 3.22 -21.41
N LYS A 46 6.68 2.04 -20.76
CA LYS A 46 5.59 1.72 -19.83
C LYS A 46 5.57 2.68 -18.65
N VAL A 47 4.36 3.07 -18.24
CA VAL A 47 4.12 3.86 -17.03
C VAL A 47 3.42 2.97 -16.02
N ASP A 48 3.95 2.95 -14.80
CA ASP A 48 3.34 2.25 -13.68
C ASP A 48 2.47 3.23 -12.88
N TYR A 49 1.20 2.86 -12.67
CA TYR A 49 0.21 3.72 -12.04
C TYR A 49 0.04 3.49 -10.53
N LEU A 50 0.78 2.55 -9.93
CA LEU A 50 0.80 2.34 -8.48
C LEU A 50 -0.60 2.06 -7.87
N ASN A 51 -1.43 1.25 -8.53
CA ASN A 51 -2.77 0.86 -8.05
C ASN A 51 -2.78 -0.43 -7.21
N GLY A 52 -1.65 -1.12 -7.13
CA GLY A 52 -1.50 -2.46 -6.57
C GLY A 52 -0.75 -2.49 -5.25
N PHE A 53 -0.82 -3.62 -4.57
CA PHE A 53 -0.24 -3.80 -3.24
C PHE A 53 1.30 -3.68 -3.26
N LYS A 54 1.97 -4.46 -4.11
CA LYS A 54 3.44 -4.64 -4.03
C LYS A 54 4.21 -3.39 -4.45
N GLU A 55 3.77 -2.72 -5.50
CA GLU A 55 4.35 -1.45 -5.93
C GLU A 55 4.22 -0.35 -4.88
N ASN A 56 3.08 -0.21 -4.21
CA ASN A 56 2.94 0.77 -3.14
C ASN A 56 3.85 0.45 -1.94
N VAL A 57 4.00 -0.83 -1.59
CA VAL A 57 4.98 -1.25 -0.56
C VAL A 57 6.41 -0.85 -0.94
N ILE A 58 6.81 -1.08 -2.20
CA ILE A 58 8.16 -0.75 -2.68
C ILE A 58 8.40 0.77 -2.68
N MET A 59 7.39 1.55 -3.07
CA MET A 59 7.48 3.01 -3.11
C MET A 59 7.35 3.66 -1.73
N GLY A 60 6.93 2.91 -0.70
CA GLY A 60 6.68 3.43 0.65
C GLY A 60 5.35 4.19 0.79
N HIS A 61 4.41 3.98 -0.13
CA HIS A 61 3.06 4.52 -0.05
C HIS A 61 2.16 3.64 0.84
N LEU A 62 1.01 4.19 1.23
CA LEU A 62 -0.05 3.37 1.83
C LEU A 62 -0.54 2.33 0.81
N ILE A 63 -0.66 1.09 1.25
CA ILE A 63 -1.19 0.01 0.42
C ILE A 63 -2.68 0.24 0.15
N PRO A 64 -3.20 -0.09 -1.05
CA PRO A 64 -4.63 -0.02 -1.35
C PRO A 64 -5.36 -1.22 -0.73
N ALA A 65 -5.31 -1.32 0.60
CA ALA A 65 -5.96 -2.35 1.38
C ALA A 65 -6.17 -1.89 2.83
N GLY A 66 -7.22 -2.40 3.48
CA GLY A 66 -7.52 -2.08 4.87
C GLY A 66 -7.71 -0.58 5.10
N THR A 67 -6.98 -0.03 6.07
CA THR A 67 -7.00 1.42 6.39
C THR A 67 -6.37 2.30 5.31
N GLY A 68 -5.66 1.72 4.34
CA GLY A 68 -5.13 2.45 3.20
C GLY A 68 -6.14 2.69 2.08
N PHE A 69 -7.34 2.10 2.15
CA PHE A 69 -8.44 2.50 1.27
C PHE A 69 -8.92 3.91 1.60
N ASP A 70 -9.25 4.70 0.57
CA ASP A 70 -9.70 6.09 0.73
C ASP A 70 -10.90 6.21 1.68
N THR A 71 -11.83 5.23 1.64
CA THR A 71 -13.00 5.18 2.54
C THR A 71 -12.65 5.10 4.03
N HIS A 72 -11.46 4.62 4.38
CA HIS A 72 -11.00 4.52 5.77
C HIS A 72 -9.99 5.60 6.14
N ARG A 73 -9.35 6.26 5.16
CA ARG A 73 -8.44 7.38 5.40
C ARG A 73 -9.19 8.68 5.66
N ASP A 74 -10.22 8.94 4.89
CA ASP A 74 -10.94 10.22 4.89
C ASP A 74 -12.17 10.12 5.81
N VAL A 75 -11.92 9.82 7.09
CA VAL A 75 -12.97 9.72 8.11
C VAL A 75 -12.94 10.96 8.99
N ASP A 76 -14.02 11.73 8.96
CA ASP A 76 -14.25 12.81 9.90
C ASP A 76 -14.65 12.20 11.25
N ILE A 77 -13.78 12.36 12.26
CA ILE A 77 -14.05 11.86 13.61
C ILE A 77 -14.76 12.94 14.39
N GLU A 78 -16.06 12.73 14.67
CA GLU A 78 -16.79 13.50 15.67
C GLU A 78 -16.58 12.86 17.05
N PHE A 79 -15.93 13.58 17.95
CA PHE A 79 -15.80 13.18 19.35
C PHE A 79 -17.15 13.36 20.05
N THR A 80 -17.72 12.26 20.56
CA THR A 80 -19.03 12.25 21.25
C THR A 80 -18.91 12.49 22.76
N VAL A 81 -17.69 12.68 23.26
CA VAL A 81 -17.37 12.91 24.66
C VAL A 81 -16.42 14.10 24.77
N GLU A 82 -16.62 14.93 25.79
CA GLU A 82 -15.73 16.04 26.12
C GLU A 82 -14.31 15.50 26.37
N GLU A 83 -13.30 16.19 25.82
CA GLU A 83 -11.91 15.85 26.04
C GLU A 83 -11.63 15.78 27.54
N PRO A 84 -10.99 14.70 28.05
CA PRO A 84 -10.71 14.60 29.46
C PRO A 84 -9.84 15.79 29.87
N GLU A 85 -10.21 16.44 30.99
CA GLU A 85 -9.39 17.51 31.55
C GLU A 85 -7.95 16.98 31.74
N PRO A 86 -6.93 17.78 31.37
CA PRO A 86 -5.54 17.35 31.47
C PRO A 86 -5.26 16.96 32.92
N GLN A 87 -4.84 15.72 33.13
CA GLN A 87 -4.44 15.23 34.44
C GLN A 87 -3.16 15.98 34.83
N VAL A 88 -3.28 16.86 35.83
CA VAL A 88 -2.11 17.44 36.49
C VAL A 88 -1.50 16.31 37.30
N GLU A 89 -0.33 15.82 36.89
CA GLU A 89 0.46 14.92 37.73
C GLU A 89 0.77 15.68 39.03
N GLU A 90 0.17 15.25 40.15
CA GLU A 90 0.61 15.70 41.46
C GLU A 90 2.00 15.10 41.70
N GLU A 91 3.04 15.93 41.71
CA GLU A 91 4.37 15.50 42.14
C GLU A 91 4.26 14.99 43.57
N GLU A 92 4.52 13.69 43.78
CA GLU A 92 4.61 13.15 45.13
C GLU A 92 5.72 13.87 45.89
N PRO A 93 5.48 14.32 47.14
CA PRO A 93 6.50 15.02 47.90
C PRO A 93 7.71 14.11 48.09
N GLN A 94 8.86 14.56 47.59
CA GLN A 94 10.14 13.90 47.76
C GLN A 94 10.43 13.75 49.26
N VAL A 95 10.40 12.50 49.76
CA VAL A 95 10.75 12.21 51.14
C VAL A 95 12.28 12.27 51.25
N ASP A 96 12.79 13.38 51.78
CA ASP A 96 14.21 13.55 52.06
C ASP A 96 14.65 12.54 53.13
N LEU A 97 15.34 11.48 52.69
CA LEU A 97 15.84 10.38 53.52
C LEU A 97 17.11 10.73 54.34
N GLU A 98 17.34 12.00 54.67
CA GLU A 98 18.56 12.46 55.37
C GLU A 98 18.38 12.75 56.88
N THR A 99 17.35 12.22 57.54
CA THR A 99 17.28 12.29 59.01
C THR A 99 17.00 10.93 59.66
N ALA A 100 18.04 10.11 59.81
CA ALA A 100 18.11 9.03 60.80
C ALA A 100 19.58 8.73 61.17
#